data_AF-A0A2K1QPE2-F1
#
_entry.id   AF-A0A2K1QPE2-F1
#
_cell.length_a   1.000
_cell.length_b   1.000
_cell.length_c   1.000
_cell.angle_alpha   90.00
_cell.angle_beta   90.00
_cell.angle_gamma   90.00
#
_symmetry.space_group_name_H-M   'P 1'
#
loop_
_entity.id
_entity.type
_entity.pdbx_description
1 polymer ?
#
loop_
_entity_poly.entity_id
_entity_poly.type
_entity_poly.pdbx_seq_one_letter_code
_entity_poly.pdbx_strand_id
1 'polypeptide(L)'
;MRTIAILIAALTASASAQLFPPSPSGCPTAPEVDTANGVPIKPENVPGGCSDFEVLVARGTGEPDFAQGGKFGVIVGDPVISNLTKVLPNARGYPVQYPASASLLSPRRGSSDVVARLRRQSSLCPNQKFALVGYSQGAVVMRSAVTSLSSAIQNKIVALVMFGDPAERRGQGEDWPGVLRQRNLQICATEGGGDPVCNAQGTCIFFHLIYLRPEFINRAVAFLTAGFRGQPLPQ
;
A
#
# COMPACT_ATOMS: atom_id res chain seq x y z
N MET A 1 -2.53 60.08 9.07
CA MET A 1 -1.57 58.96 9.12
C MET A 1 -2.29 57.70 8.66
N ARG A 2 -1.98 57.17 7.48
CA ARG A 2 -2.58 55.94 6.94
C ARG A 2 -1.51 54.86 6.91
N THR A 3 -1.74 53.79 7.66
CA THR A 3 -0.84 52.63 7.77
C THR A 3 -0.98 51.76 6.53
N ILE A 4 0.10 51.55 5.78
CA ILE A 4 0.15 50.65 4.63
C ILE A 4 0.51 49.26 5.15
N ALA A 5 -0.43 48.31 5.05
CA ALA A 5 -0.17 46.90 5.32
C ALA A 5 0.41 46.26 4.04
N ILE A 6 1.66 45.79 4.12
CA ILE A 6 2.31 45.03 3.06
C ILE A 6 1.88 43.58 3.21
N LEU A 7 1.03 43.11 2.29
CA LEU A 7 0.63 41.71 2.19
C LEU A 7 1.78 40.95 1.50
N ILE A 8 2.58 40.20 2.26
CA ILE A 8 3.60 39.30 1.71
C ILE A 8 2.87 38.04 1.25
N ALA A 9 2.60 37.94 -0.06
CA ALA A 9 2.17 36.69 -0.67
C ALA A 9 3.35 35.73 -0.70
N ALA A 10 3.35 34.71 0.16
CA ALA A 10 4.31 33.61 0.08
C ALA A 10 3.97 32.78 -1.17
N LEU A 11 4.80 32.87 -2.22
CA LEU A 11 4.79 31.90 -3.31
C LEU A 11 5.26 30.55 -2.75
N THR A 12 4.33 29.65 -2.44
CA THR A 12 4.65 28.24 -2.24
C THR A 12 4.84 27.61 -3.61
N ALA A 13 6.07 27.66 -4.13
CA ALA A 13 6.44 26.82 -5.26
C ALA A 13 6.38 25.35 -4.80
N SER A 14 5.29 24.65 -5.13
CA SER A 14 5.19 23.21 -5.00
C SER A 14 6.13 22.59 -6.03
N ALA A 15 7.35 22.27 -5.60
CA ALA A 15 8.28 21.50 -6.42
C ALA A 15 7.73 20.07 -6.52
N SER A 16 7.04 19.77 -7.62
CA SER A 16 6.64 18.41 -7.99
C SER A 16 7.91 17.60 -8.24
N ALA A 17 8.36 16.84 -7.24
CA ALA A 17 9.49 15.93 -7.43
C ALA A 17 9.03 14.75 -8.30
N GLN A 18 9.63 14.61 -9.47
CA GLN A 18 9.47 13.41 -10.30
C GLN A 18 10.09 12.23 -9.55
N LEU A 19 9.24 11.33 -9.03
CA LEU A 19 9.65 10.13 -8.30
C LEU A 19 10.36 9.10 -9.18
N PHE A 20 10.22 9.23 -10.49
CA PHE A 20 10.73 8.30 -11.48
C PHE A 20 11.47 9.08 -12.58
N PRO A 21 12.51 8.49 -13.18
CA PRO A 21 13.12 9.06 -14.37
C PRO A 21 12.06 9.27 -15.46
N PRO A 22 12.25 10.25 -16.36
CA PRO A 22 11.32 10.47 -17.47
C PRO A 22 11.13 9.16 -18.22
N SER A 23 9.88 8.78 -18.43
CA SER A 23 9.58 7.54 -19.14
C SER A 23 10.03 7.64 -20.60
N PRO A 24 10.42 6.52 -21.23
CA PRO A 24 10.78 6.51 -22.65
C PRO A 24 9.67 7.11 -23.52
N SER A 25 10.07 7.65 -24.67
CA SER A 25 9.16 8.15 -25.70
C SER A 25 8.08 7.11 -26.04
N GLY A 26 6.81 7.50 -25.92
CA GLY A 26 5.63 6.63 -26.15
C GLY A 26 4.94 6.12 -24.88
N CYS A 27 5.53 6.34 -23.69
CA CYS A 27 4.86 6.04 -22.43
C CYS A 27 3.81 7.13 -22.10
N PRO A 28 2.56 6.78 -21.79
CA PRO A 28 1.56 7.75 -21.35
C PRO A 28 2.05 8.51 -20.11
N THR A 29 1.80 9.81 -20.08
CA THR A 29 2.15 10.67 -18.94
C THR A 29 1.38 10.24 -17.70
N ALA A 30 2.09 10.05 -16.59
CA ALA A 30 1.48 9.82 -15.29
C ALA A 30 0.74 11.09 -14.80
N PRO A 31 -0.37 10.96 -14.07
CA PRO A 31 -1.01 12.11 -13.44
C PRO A 31 -0.06 12.75 -12.42
N GLU A 32 -0.09 14.08 -12.33
CA GLU A 32 0.64 14.82 -11.31
C GLU A 32 -0.04 14.63 -9.93
N VAL A 33 0.76 14.29 -8.93
CA VAL A 33 0.33 14.14 -7.53
C VAL A 33 1.33 14.84 -6.60
N ASP A 34 0.87 15.36 -5.46
CA ASP A 34 1.77 15.93 -4.45
C ASP A 34 2.55 14.82 -3.74
N THR A 35 3.78 14.63 -4.18
CA THR A 35 4.71 13.66 -3.60
C THR A 35 5.56 14.27 -2.49
N ALA A 36 5.62 15.60 -2.37
CA ALA A 36 6.46 16.28 -1.40
C ALA A 36 5.85 16.22 0.00
N ASN A 37 4.59 16.65 0.12
CA ASN A 37 3.85 16.60 1.38
C ASN A 37 3.17 15.25 1.60
N GLY A 38 2.86 14.55 0.50
CA GLY A 38 2.10 13.31 0.51
C GLY A 38 0.63 13.56 0.84
N VAL A 39 0.00 12.58 1.47
CA VAL A 39 -1.45 12.57 1.75
C VAL A 39 -1.70 12.68 3.25
N PRO A 40 -2.68 13.52 3.68
CA PRO A 40 -2.98 13.72 5.09
C PRO A 40 -3.27 12.41 5.84
N ILE A 41 -2.71 12.30 7.04
CA ILE A 41 -3.04 11.24 7.98
C ILE A 41 -4.38 11.60 8.63
N LYS A 42 -5.34 10.66 8.61
CA LYS A 42 -6.71 10.84 9.12
C LYS A 42 -7.00 9.80 10.21
N PRO A 43 -6.61 10.03 11.48
CA PRO A 43 -6.81 9.07 12.56
C PRO A 43 -8.27 8.64 12.76
N GLU A 44 -9.23 9.50 12.41
CA GLU A 44 -10.67 9.21 12.42
C GLU A 44 -11.07 8.04 11.50
N ASN A 45 -10.23 7.70 10.51
CA ASN A 45 -10.45 6.57 9.62
C ASN A 45 -10.07 5.22 10.26
N VAL A 46 -9.38 5.23 11.41
CA VAL A 46 -8.91 4.04 12.10
C VAL A 46 -10.10 3.28 12.72
N PRO A 47 -10.34 2.03 12.34
CA PRO A 47 -11.41 1.24 12.94
C PRO A 47 -11.09 0.84 14.39
N GLY A 48 -12.10 0.98 15.26
CA GLY A 48 -12.09 0.48 16.63
C GLY A 48 -12.53 -0.99 16.75
N GLY A 49 -12.32 -1.59 17.93
CA GLY A 49 -12.78 -2.95 18.25
C GLY A 49 -12.06 -4.09 17.51
N CYS A 50 -12.57 -5.30 17.67
CA CYS A 50 -12.06 -6.51 17.00
C CYS A 50 -12.76 -6.76 15.67
N SER A 51 -12.08 -7.46 14.76
CA SER A 51 -12.69 -8.12 13.60
C SER A 51 -12.09 -9.52 13.47
N ASP A 52 -12.77 -10.42 12.77
CA ASP A 52 -12.20 -11.74 12.44
C ASP A 52 -11.03 -11.61 11.46
N PHE A 53 -11.15 -10.65 10.53
CA PHE A 53 -10.16 -10.35 9.51
C PHE A 53 -9.94 -8.85 9.37
N GLU A 54 -8.68 -8.41 9.49
CA GLU A 54 -8.29 -7.03 9.24
C GLU A 54 -7.18 -6.95 8.19
N VAL A 55 -7.43 -6.18 7.13
CA VAL A 55 -6.49 -5.98 6.02
C VAL A 55 -5.84 -4.62 6.18
N LEU A 56 -4.56 -4.58 6.52
CA LEU A 56 -3.79 -3.34 6.61
C LEU A 56 -3.34 -2.96 5.20
N VAL A 57 -3.61 -1.73 4.79
CA VAL A 57 -3.32 -1.25 3.44
C VAL A 57 -2.38 -0.05 3.48
N ALA A 58 -1.20 -0.21 2.88
CA ALA A 58 -0.25 0.88 2.66
C ALA A 58 -0.23 1.25 1.17
N ARG A 59 -0.52 2.52 0.89
CA ARG A 59 -0.72 3.10 -0.44
C ARG A 59 0.59 3.41 -1.19
N GLY A 60 0.48 3.85 -2.43
CA GLY A 60 1.60 4.33 -3.23
C GLY A 60 2.05 5.74 -2.83
N THR A 61 3.24 6.14 -3.27
CA THR A 61 3.75 7.50 -3.00
C THR A 61 2.85 8.55 -3.65
N GLY A 62 2.43 9.55 -2.87
CA GLY A 62 1.53 10.62 -3.29
C GLY A 62 0.12 10.14 -3.65
N GLU A 63 -0.18 8.85 -3.47
CA GLU A 63 -1.45 8.28 -3.90
C GLU A 63 -2.59 8.84 -3.04
N PRO A 64 -3.51 9.62 -3.63
CA PRO A 64 -4.58 10.28 -2.89
C PRO A 64 -5.67 9.31 -2.45
N ASP A 65 -6.48 9.77 -1.51
CA ASP A 65 -7.66 9.08 -0.97
C ASP A 65 -8.97 9.83 -1.32
N PHE A 66 -9.01 10.51 -2.47
CA PHE A 66 -10.10 11.44 -2.84
C PHE A 66 -11.42 10.76 -3.25
N ALA A 67 -11.44 9.44 -3.46
CA ALA A 67 -12.68 8.76 -3.77
C ALA A 67 -13.66 8.95 -2.61
N GLN A 68 -14.93 9.25 -2.88
CA GLN A 68 -15.92 9.41 -1.82
C GLN A 68 -16.03 8.10 -1.01
N GLY A 69 -15.70 8.17 0.28
CA GLY A 69 -15.62 6.99 1.16
C GLY A 69 -14.33 6.16 1.03
N GLY A 70 -13.42 6.55 0.15
CA GLY A 70 -12.08 6.00 0.00
C GLY A 70 -11.13 6.46 1.10
N LYS A 71 -10.21 5.59 1.50
CA LYS A 71 -9.21 5.86 2.55
C LYS A 71 -7.94 5.03 2.43
N PHE A 72 -7.88 4.10 1.46
CA PHE A 72 -6.81 3.12 1.34
C PHE A 72 -5.87 3.41 0.16
N GLY A 73 -6.19 4.39 -0.69
CA GLY A 73 -5.51 4.70 -1.95
C GLY A 73 -6.32 4.23 -3.15
N VAL A 74 -6.45 5.08 -4.16
CA VAL A 74 -7.41 4.91 -5.28
C VAL A 74 -7.07 3.82 -6.30
N ILE A 75 -5.81 3.41 -6.43
CA ILE A 75 -5.33 2.43 -7.42
C ILE A 75 -5.48 1.01 -6.89
N VAL A 76 -4.96 0.73 -5.69
CA VAL A 76 -4.95 -0.64 -5.14
C VAL A 76 -5.87 -0.76 -3.93
N GLY A 77 -5.72 0.13 -2.96
CA GLY A 77 -6.33 -0.06 -1.65
C GLY A 77 -7.86 -0.07 -1.69
N ASP A 78 -8.46 0.98 -2.22
CA ASP A 78 -9.92 1.12 -2.28
C ASP A 78 -10.55 0.01 -3.15
N PRO A 79 -10.02 -0.33 -4.35
CA PRO A 79 -10.54 -1.46 -5.13
C PRO A 79 -10.40 -2.82 -4.43
N VAL A 80 -9.28 -3.12 -3.77
CA VAL A 80 -9.09 -4.38 -3.03
C VAL A 80 -10.09 -4.49 -1.90
N ILE A 81 -10.23 -3.46 -1.05
CA ILE A 81 -11.15 -3.51 0.09
C ILE A 81 -12.61 -3.56 -0.38
N SER A 82 -12.98 -2.77 -1.39
CA SER A 82 -14.34 -2.76 -1.96
C SER A 82 -14.73 -4.13 -2.54
N ASN A 83 -13.82 -4.80 -3.26
CA ASN A 83 -14.13 -6.10 -3.83
C ASN A 83 -14.04 -7.23 -2.79
N LEU A 84 -13.11 -7.14 -1.83
CA LEU A 84 -13.01 -8.12 -0.76
C LEU A 84 -14.26 -8.15 0.10
N THR A 85 -14.81 -6.98 0.45
CA THR A 85 -16.02 -6.89 1.31
C THR A 85 -17.28 -7.42 0.64
N LYS A 86 -17.32 -7.55 -0.69
CA LYS A 86 -18.39 -8.27 -1.40
C LYS A 86 -18.34 -9.79 -1.17
N VAL A 87 -17.15 -10.36 -0.95
CA VAL A 87 -16.92 -11.80 -0.77
C VAL A 87 -16.81 -12.19 0.70
N LEU A 88 -16.26 -11.29 1.52
CA LEU A 88 -16.11 -11.38 2.96
C LEU A 88 -16.70 -10.12 3.62
N PRO A 89 -18.02 -10.06 3.83
CA PRO A 89 -18.69 -8.85 4.34
C PRO A 89 -18.17 -8.33 5.69
N ASN A 90 -17.59 -9.22 6.50
CA ASN A 90 -17.02 -8.89 7.81
C ASN A 90 -15.52 -8.54 7.77
N ALA A 91 -14.90 -8.58 6.59
CA ALA A 91 -13.52 -8.13 6.43
C ALA A 91 -13.43 -6.62 6.65
N ARG A 92 -12.39 -6.19 7.35
CA ARG A 92 -12.20 -4.78 7.71
C ARG A 92 -10.89 -4.25 7.17
N GLY A 93 -10.92 -3.11 6.49
CA GLY A 93 -9.69 -2.41 6.08
C GLY A 93 -9.14 -1.52 7.20
N TYR A 94 -7.82 -1.50 7.35
CA TYR A 94 -7.09 -0.51 8.13
C TYR A 94 -6.20 0.34 7.19
N PRO A 95 -6.47 1.65 7.03
CA PRO A 95 -5.62 2.50 6.22
C PRO A 95 -4.37 2.85 7.02
N VAL A 96 -3.19 2.47 6.54
CA VAL A 96 -1.94 2.74 7.26
C VAL A 96 -1.74 4.25 7.42
N GLN A 97 -1.44 4.68 8.64
CA GLN A 97 -1.34 6.08 9.05
C GLN A 97 0.09 6.60 8.83
N TYR A 98 0.38 6.97 7.59
CA TYR A 98 1.64 7.55 7.16
C TYR A 98 1.40 8.52 6.00
N PRO A 99 2.33 9.42 5.68
CA PRO A 99 2.10 10.45 4.67
C PRO A 99 2.16 9.92 3.24
N ALA A 100 2.82 8.78 2.99
CA ALA A 100 3.11 8.31 1.64
C ALA A 100 3.85 9.35 0.78
N SER A 101 4.73 10.16 1.38
CA SER A 101 5.51 11.15 0.63
C SER A 101 6.81 10.56 0.08
N ALA A 102 7.50 11.31 -0.80
CA ALA A 102 8.80 10.97 -1.36
C ALA A 102 9.92 10.90 -0.31
N SER A 103 9.68 11.40 0.90
CA SER A 103 10.63 11.37 2.00
C SER A 103 11.03 9.93 2.35
N LEU A 104 12.33 9.68 2.51
CA LEU A 104 12.85 8.40 3.01
C LEU A 104 12.33 8.03 4.42
N LEU A 105 11.79 9.00 5.17
CA LEU A 105 11.15 8.76 6.46
C LEU A 105 9.69 8.30 6.33
N SER A 106 9.05 8.48 5.19
CA SER A 106 7.66 8.09 4.96
C SER A 106 7.44 6.59 5.15
N PRO A 107 8.21 5.68 4.50
CA PRO A 107 8.04 4.24 4.72
C PRO A 107 8.32 3.80 6.16
N ARG A 108 9.25 4.46 6.86
CA ARG A 108 9.58 4.16 8.27
C ARG A 108 8.42 4.48 9.20
N ARG A 109 7.72 5.59 8.95
CA ARG A 109 6.49 5.95 9.68
C ARG A 109 5.37 4.93 9.42
N GLY A 110 5.16 4.55 8.16
CA GLY A 110 4.18 3.51 7.82
C GLY A 110 4.49 2.16 8.47
N SER A 111 5.76 1.74 8.44
CA SER A 111 6.20 0.50 9.08
C SER A 111 5.94 0.52 10.59
N SER A 112 6.25 1.65 11.24
CA SER A 112 6.01 1.85 12.68
C SER A 112 4.51 1.77 13.03
N ASP A 113 3.66 2.36 12.19
CA ASP A 113 2.20 2.30 12.34
C ASP A 113 1.66 0.87 12.19
N VAL A 114 2.09 0.14 11.15
CA VAL A 114 1.71 -1.27 10.95
C VAL A 114 2.13 -2.13 12.14
N VAL A 115 3.35 -1.97 12.64
CA VAL A 115 3.84 -2.71 13.81
C VAL A 115 3.01 -2.38 15.05
N ALA A 116 2.72 -1.10 15.29
CA ALA A 116 1.91 -0.67 16.43
C ALA A 116 0.48 -1.25 16.34
N ARG A 117 -0.16 -1.16 15.16
CA ARG A 117 -1.51 -1.70 14.94
C ARG A 117 -1.55 -3.22 15.17
N LEU A 118 -0.62 -3.96 14.58
CA LEU A 118 -0.58 -5.42 14.71
C LEU A 118 -0.30 -5.87 16.14
N ARG A 119 0.61 -5.22 16.86
CA ARG A 119 0.87 -5.52 18.29
C ARG A 119 -0.37 -5.25 19.14
N ARG A 120 -0.98 -4.08 18.97
CA ARG A 120 -2.18 -3.69 19.72
C ARG A 120 -3.34 -4.63 19.46
N GLN A 121 -3.67 -4.87 18.19
CA GLN A 121 -4.79 -5.75 17.83
C GLN A 121 -4.51 -7.21 18.20
N SER A 122 -3.27 -7.69 18.07
CA SER A 122 -2.92 -9.05 18.50
C SER A 122 -3.11 -9.27 20.00
N SER A 123 -2.95 -8.22 20.82
CA SER A 123 -3.19 -8.26 22.26
C SER A 123 -4.68 -8.12 22.61
N LEU A 124 -5.38 -7.17 21.98
CA LEU A 124 -6.81 -6.93 22.25
C LEU A 124 -7.72 -8.00 21.67
N CYS A 125 -7.33 -8.60 20.55
CA CYS A 125 -8.12 -9.52 19.75
C CYS A 125 -7.28 -10.77 19.42
N PRO A 126 -7.12 -11.71 20.38
CA PRO A 126 -6.19 -12.84 20.22
C PRO A 126 -6.45 -13.71 18.99
N ASN A 127 -7.71 -13.82 18.55
CA ASN A 127 -8.11 -14.64 17.41
C ASN A 127 -8.16 -13.88 16.07
N GLN A 128 -7.92 -12.57 16.08
CA GLN A 128 -7.97 -11.75 14.88
C GLN A 128 -6.87 -12.15 13.89
N LYS A 129 -7.27 -12.41 12.65
CA LYS A 129 -6.36 -12.66 11.53
C LYS A 129 -6.08 -11.35 10.79
N PHE A 130 -4.89 -11.25 10.22
CA PHE A 130 -4.46 -10.08 9.47
C PHE A 130 -4.07 -10.45 8.05
N ALA A 131 -4.24 -9.50 7.13
CA ALA A 131 -3.52 -9.52 5.87
C ALA A 131 -2.87 -8.15 5.63
N LEU A 132 -1.77 -8.14 4.89
CA LEU A 132 -1.08 -6.90 4.53
C LEU A 132 -1.12 -6.71 3.02
N VAL A 133 -1.58 -5.54 2.60
CA VAL A 133 -1.60 -5.12 1.20
C VAL A 133 -0.71 -3.89 1.05
N GLY A 134 0.29 -3.96 0.19
CA GLY A 134 1.21 -2.86 -0.05
C GLY A 134 1.33 -2.56 -1.53
N TYR A 135 1.27 -1.28 -1.90
CA TYR A 135 1.49 -0.84 -3.29
C TYR A 135 2.72 0.07 -3.37
N SER A 136 3.68 -0.25 -4.23
CA SER A 136 4.87 0.59 -4.47
C SER A 136 5.65 0.86 -3.17
N GLN A 137 5.70 2.11 -2.70
CA GLN A 137 6.23 2.48 -1.39
C GLN A 137 5.55 1.73 -0.23
N GLY A 138 4.25 1.42 -0.34
CA GLY A 138 3.51 0.62 0.61
C GLY A 138 4.00 -0.83 0.72
N ALA A 139 4.57 -1.41 -0.34
CA ALA A 139 5.22 -2.72 -0.24
C ALA A 139 6.47 -2.64 0.66
N VAL A 140 7.26 -1.57 0.52
CA VAL A 140 8.42 -1.30 1.39
C VAL A 140 8.00 -1.13 2.85
N VAL A 141 6.86 -0.46 3.11
CA VAL A 141 6.25 -0.36 4.44
C VAL A 141 5.99 -1.74 5.04
N MET A 142 5.30 -2.62 4.31
CA MET A 142 4.95 -3.95 4.81
C MET A 142 6.19 -4.81 5.06
N ARG A 143 7.16 -4.79 4.13
CA ARG A 143 8.44 -5.50 4.27
C ARG A 143 9.19 -5.08 5.52
N SER A 144 9.30 -3.77 5.75
CA SER A 144 9.96 -3.26 6.96
C SER A 144 9.19 -3.56 8.24
N ALA A 145 7.86 -3.62 8.19
CA ALA A 145 7.06 -3.87 9.38
C ALA A 145 7.24 -5.30 9.88
N VAL A 146 7.15 -6.28 8.97
CA VAL A 146 7.16 -7.70 9.36
C VAL A 146 8.48 -8.17 9.97
N THR A 147 9.61 -7.54 9.63
CA THR A 147 10.92 -7.84 10.23
C THR A 147 11.00 -7.44 11.70
N SER A 148 10.13 -6.53 12.16
CA SER A 148 10.06 -6.05 13.55
C SER A 148 9.01 -6.77 14.40
N LEU A 149 8.33 -7.77 13.82
CA LEU A 149 7.28 -8.55 14.48
C LEU A 149 7.85 -9.86 15.03
N SER A 150 7.29 -10.32 16.16
CA SER A 150 7.56 -11.67 16.64
C SER A 150 6.92 -12.71 15.72
N SER A 151 7.44 -13.93 15.72
CA SER A 151 6.86 -15.07 15.00
C SER A 151 5.39 -15.30 15.37
N ALA A 152 5.02 -15.06 16.63
CA ALA A 152 3.64 -15.17 17.10
C ALA A 152 2.69 -14.19 16.39
N ILE A 153 3.11 -12.95 16.15
CA ILE A 153 2.30 -11.97 15.39
C ILE A 153 2.35 -12.29 13.89
N GLN A 154 3.52 -12.67 13.35
CA GLN A 154 3.64 -13.11 11.96
C GLN A 154 2.70 -14.29 11.64
N ASN A 155 2.52 -15.22 12.57
CA ASN A 155 1.59 -16.34 12.42
C ASN A 155 0.13 -15.92 12.24
N LYS A 156 -0.27 -14.75 12.75
CA LYS A 156 -1.61 -14.18 12.58
C LYS A 156 -1.81 -13.51 11.22
N ILE A 157 -0.72 -13.22 10.49
CA ILE A 157 -0.79 -12.69 9.12
C ILE A 157 -0.98 -13.88 8.18
N VAL A 158 -2.17 -13.97 7.59
CA VAL A 158 -2.58 -15.10 6.75
C VAL A 158 -2.36 -14.86 5.26
N ALA A 159 -2.11 -13.62 4.86
CA ALA A 159 -1.80 -13.25 3.48
C ALA A 159 -1.00 -11.93 3.40
N LEU A 160 -0.05 -11.88 2.48
CA LEU A 160 0.66 -10.68 2.04
C LEU A 160 0.40 -10.51 0.54
N VAL A 161 -0.07 -9.34 0.09
CA VAL A 161 -0.21 -9.04 -1.33
C VAL A 161 0.52 -7.74 -1.66
N MET A 162 1.56 -7.82 -2.47
CA MET A 162 2.38 -6.67 -2.83
C MET A 162 2.20 -6.35 -4.31
N PHE A 163 1.87 -5.10 -4.61
CA PHE A 163 1.70 -4.59 -5.97
C PHE A 163 2.87 -3.70 -6.32
N GLY A 164 3.53 -3.95 -7.45
CA GLY A 164 4.64 -3.12 -7.90
C GLY A 164 5.77 -3.01 -6.86
N ASP A 165 6.12 -4.12 -6.20
CA ASP A 165 7.13 -4.14 -5.13
C ASP A 165 8.54 -3.90 -5.67
N PRO A 166 9.27 -2.86 -5.21
CA PRO A 166 10.67 -2.67 -5.58
C PRO A 166 11.62 -3.82 -5.19
N ALA A 167 11.24 -4.67 -4.23
CA ALA A 167 12.01 -5.86 -3.89
C ALA A 167 11.95 -6.92 -5.00
N GLU A 168 10.81 -7.05 -5.68
CA GLU A 168 10.64 -8.00 -6.79
C GLU A 168 11.63 -7.70 -7.93
N ARG A 169 11.86 -6.42 -8.23
CA ARG A 169 12.83 -5.99 -9.25
C ARG A 169 14.25 -6.47 -8.97
N ARG A 170 14.57 -6.73 -7.70
CA ARG A 170 15.88 -7.21 -7.25
C ARG A 170 15.92 -8.73 -7.06
N GLY A 171 14.87 -9.45 -7.44
CA GLY A 171 14.72 -10.88 -7.18
C GLY A 171 14.48 -11.20 -5.70
N GLN A 172 13.99 -10.23 -4.92
CA GLN A 172 13.79 -10.32 -3.47
C GLN A 172 12.32 -10.29 -3.06
N GLY A 173 11.37 -10.44 -4.00
CA GLY A 173 9.95 -10.39 -3.68
C GLY A 173 9.48 -11.57 -2.83
N GLU A 174 10.19 -12.71 -2.88
CA GLU A 174 9.92 -13.90 -2.06
C GLU A 174 10.65 -13.90 -0.70
N ASP A 175 11.49 -12.89 -0.43
CA ASP A 175 12.30 -12.82 0.78
C ASP A 175 11.47 -12.37 1.99
N TRP A 176 10.64 -13.27 2.52
CA TRP A 176 9.82 -13.02 3.71
C TRP A 176 10.24 -13.89 4.90
N PRO A 177 10.09 -13.40 6.14
CA PRO A 177 10.46 -14.15 7.33
C PRO A 177 9.46 -15.27 7.64
N GLY A 178 9.99 -16.40 8.12
CA GLY A 178 9.20 -17.49 8.72
C GLY A 178 8.07 -17.99 7.81
N VAL A 179 6.87 -18.08 8.41
CA VAL A 179 5.66 -18.57 7.73
C VAL A 179 5.19 -17.67 6.59
N LEU A 180 5.63 -16.41 6.54
CA LEU A 180 5.16 -15.45 5.54
C LEU A 180 5.68 -15.74 4.14
N ARG A 181 6.80 -16.46 4.02
CA ARG A 181 7.33 -16.91 2.72
C ARG A 181 6.30 -17.73 1.93
N GLN A 182 5.48 -18.52 2.61
CA GLN A 182 4.44 -19.34 1.98
C GLN A 182 3.09 -18.63 1.86
N ARG A 183 2.99 -17.36 2.30
CA ARG A 183 1.73 -16.61 2.40
C ARG A 183 1.76 -15.30 1.63
N ASN A 184 2.66 -15.19 0.65
CA ASN A 184 2.87 -13.96 -0.08
C ASN A 184 2.50 -14.11 -1.56
N LEU A 185 2.01 -13.02 -2.14
CA LEU A 185 1.70 -12.88 -3.55
C LEU A 185 2.31 -11.57 -4.05
N GLN A 186 3.20 -11.69 -5.03
CA GLN A 186 3.74 -10.56 -5.78
C GLN A 186 2.89 -10.34 -7.04
N ILE A 187 2.41 -9.11 -7.21
CA ILE A 187 1.65 -8.67 -8.37
C ILE A 187 2.47 -7.59 -9.09
N CYS A 188 3.10 -8.00 -10.19
CA CYS A 188 3.89 -7.13 -11.05
C CYS A 188 3.28 -7.12 -12.47
N ALA A 189 2.98 -5.94 -13.00
CA ALA A 189 2.54 -5.80 -14.38
C ALA A 189 3.75 -6.01 -15.31
N THR A 190 3.78 -7.11 -16.07
CA THR A 190 4.91 -7.47 -16.94
C THR A 190 4.60 -7.30 -18.43
N GLU A 191 3.32 -7.26 -18.79
CA GLU A 191 2.87 -7.12 -20.17
C GLU A 191 3.01 -5.69 -20.71
N GLY A 192 2.98 -5.54 -22.05
CA GLY A 192 2.91 -4.24 -22.74
C GLY A 192 4.13 -3.32 -22.58
N GLY A 193 5.20 -3.78 -21.96
CA GLY A 193 6.38 -2.99 -21.63
C GLY A 193 6.75 -3.05 -20.15
N GLY A 194 5.83 -3.48 -19.28
CA GLY A 194 6.08 -3.81 -17.90
C GLY A 194 6.36 -2.62 -16.96
N ASP A 195 6.05 -2.84 -15.69
CA ASP A 195 6.24 -1.91 -14.58
C ASP A 195 7.74 -1.85 -14.19
N PRO A 196 8.43 -0.72 -14.41
CA PRO A 196 9.85 -0.56 -14.10
C PRO A 196 10.18 -0.57 -12.60
N VAL A 197 9.17 -0.53 -11.72
CA VAL A 197 9.37 -0.56 -10.26
C VAL A 197 9.64 -1.99 -9.78
N CYS A 198 8.87 -2.97 -10.25
CA CYS A 198 8.98 -4.38 -9.87
C CYS A 198 9.64 -5.26 -10.94
N ASN A 199 9.78 -4.79 -12.18
CA ASN A 199 10.41 -5.53 -13.26
C ASN A 199 11.67 -4.79 -13.73
N ALA A 200 12.83 -5.47 -13.73
CA ALA A 200 14.09 -4.89 -14.21
C ALA A 200 14.08 -4.63 -15.73
N GLN A 201 13.25 -5.35 -16.48
CA GLN A 201 12.98 -5.13 -17.90
C GLN A 201 11.78 -4.21 -18.15
N GLY A 202 11.15 -3.69 -17.09
CA GLY A 202 10.05 -2.75 -17.19
C GLY A 202 10.51 -1.45 -17.84
N THR A 203 9.68 -0.90 -18.72
CA THR A 203 10.07 0.21 -19.59
C THR A 203 9.23 1.46 -19.39
N CYS A 204 8.04 1.36 -18.78
CA CYS A 204 7.10 2.47 -18.79
C CYS A 204 6.31 2.56 -17.48
N ILE A 205 6.38 3.72 -16.81
CA ILE A 205 5.77 3.92 -15.49
C ILE A 205 4.24 3.80 -15.52
N PHE A 206 3.62 3.96 -16.70
CA PHE A 206 2.19 3.72 -16.88
C PHE A 206 1.77 2.34 -16.34
N PHE A 207 2.59 1.29 -16.57
CA PHE A 207 2.29 -0.06 -16.07
C PHE A 207 2.34 -0.17 -14.54
N HIS A 208 3.02 0.76 -13.86
CA HIS A 208 2.98 0.87 -12.40
C HIS A 208 1.66 1.44 -11.88
N LEU A 209 0.85 2.06 -12.74
CA LEU A 209 -0.38 2.77 -12.36
C LEU A 209 -1.66 2.01 -12.74
N ILE A 210 -1.55 0.89 -13.45
CA ILE A 210 -2.72 0.14 -13.96
C ILE A 210 -3.23 -0.93 -12.98
N TYR A 211 -2.70 -1.03 -11.77
CA TYR A 211 -3.10 -2.09 -10.83
C TYR A 211 -4.57 -2.03 -10.39
N LEU A 212 -5.29 -0.94 -10.67
CA LEU A 212 -6.74 -0.86 -10.50
C LEU A 212 -7.54 -1.80 -11.41
N ARG A 213 -6.90 -2.36 -12.44
CA ARG A 213 -7.58 -3.21 -13.41
C ARG A 213 -8.05 -4.54 -12.78
N PRO A 214 -9.19 -5.09 -13.23
CA PRO A 214 -9.81 -6.26 -12.61
C PRO A 214 -8.88 -7.48 -12.51
N GLU A 215 -8.02 -7.74 -13.48
CA GLU A 215 -7.10 -8.89 -13.47
C GLU A 215 -6.17 -8.90 -12.25
N PHE A 216 -5.70 -7.73 -11.81
CA PHE A 216 -4.82 -7.61 -10.65
C PHE A 216 -5.62 -7.64 -9.33
N ILE A 217 -6.71 -6.87 -9.28
CA ILE A 217 -7.56 -6.78 -8.08
C ILE A 217 -8.23 -8.12 -7.77
N ASN A 218 -8.73 -8.83 -8.78
CA ASN A 218 -9.38 -10.13 -8.58
C ASN A 218 -8.40 -11.18 -8.07
N ARG A 219 -7.16 -11.19 -8.57
CA ARG A 219 -6.10 -12.10 -8.10
C ARG A 219 -5.78 -11.83 -6.63
N ALA A 220 -5.66 -10.56 -6.24
CA ALA A 220 -5.46 -10.18 -4.83
C ALA A 220 -6.64 -10.59 -3.93
N VAL A 221 -7.88 -10.32 -4.34
CA VAL A 221 -9.08 -10.67 -3.57
C VAL A 221 -9.22 -12.19 -3.40
N ALA A 222 -8.93 -12.96 -4.44
CA ALA A 222 -8.92 -14.43 -4.37
C ALA A 222 -7.89 -14.92 -3.35
N PHE A 223 -6.67 -14.37 -3.39
CA PHE A 223 -5.59 -14.72 -2.48
C PHE A 223 -5.91 -14.39 -1.01
N LEU A 224 -6.39 -13.17 -0.76
CA LEU A 224 -6.82 -12.73 0.57
C LEU A 224 -7.94 -13.61 1.12
N THR A 225 -8.90 -13.96 0.27
CA THR A 225 -10.03 -14.83 0.64
C THR A 225 -9.57 -16.23 1.01
N ALA A 226 -8.68 -16.84 0.20
CA ALA A 226 -8.11 -18.15 0.48
C ALA A 226 -7.33 -18.15 1.80
N GLY A 227 -6.48 -17.14 2.02
CA GLY A 227 -5.71 -17.00 3.26
C GLY A 227 -6.60 -16.89 4.50
N PHE A 228 -7.66 -16.07 4.44
CA PHE A 228 -8.61 -15.97 5.56
C PHE A 228 -9.32 -17.30 5.85
N ARG A 229 -9.80 -17.98 4.80
CA ARG A 229 -10.50 -19.27 4.88
C ARG A 229 -9.59 -20.45 5.22
N GLY A 230 -8.28 -20.28 5.25
CA GLY A 230 -7.32 -21.37 5.48
C GLY A 230 -7.27 -22.36 4.32
N GLN A 231 -7.58 -21.90 3.11
CA GLN A 231 -7.52 -22.69 1.88
C GLN A 231 -6.12 -22.60 1.25
N PRO A 232 -5.77 -23.53 0.33
CA PRO A 232 -4.57 -23.38 -0.49
C PRO A 232 -4.55 -22.02 -1.18
N LEU A 233 -3.41 -21.34 -1.10
CA LEU A 233 -3.25 -20.01 -1.67
C LEU A 233 -3.02 -20.13 -3.19
N PRO A 234 -3.83 -19.45 -4.02
CA PRO A 234 -3.62 -19.44 -5.46
C PRO A 234 -2.29 -18.75 -5.78
N GLN A 235 -1.55 -19.29 -6.74
CA GLN A 235 -0.34 -18.66 -7.26
C GLN A 235 -0.71 -17.65 -8.35
#